data_AF-A0A316MJ05-F1
#
_entry.id   AF-A0A316MJ05-F1
#
_cell.length_a   1.000
_cell.length_b   1.000
_cell.length_c   1.000
_cell.angle_alpha   90.00
_cell.angle_beta   90.00
_cell.angle_gamma   90.00
#
_symmetry.space_group_name_H-M   'P 1'
#
loop_
_entity.id
_entity.type
_entity.pdbx_description
1 polymer ?
#
loop_
_entity_poly.entity_id
_entity_poly.type
_entity_poly.pdbx_seq_one_letter_code
_entity_poly.pdbx_strand_id
1 'polypeptide(L)'
;MSFAQWSIVGVPVAIVSLVLAWLFLCLVFKPEIDVVKGLDSLKDDRKNLPPLRGSELRFTIVFAVMVVMWFVPKKIGIDMYMTTWLGIFVMSLPGMDMVDWKEMNGRIDWSAILICGAATALATVVANLGTGAWLSGILANLFLSRVAGMGLLVLLLVINIMMMVGHYPMPQGVSLAGLCLPVVGALALDLGLNPIAVCLPVCMSTSMLLLVPIDPTCYTTYSGGYWKIKDMMSTGVVITLGYVVVCSVWTAVVAGIGLLG
;
A
#
# COMPACT_ATOMS: atom_id res chain seq x y z
N MET A 1 8.48 -12.43 -2.10
CA MET A 1 7.92 -11.63 -3.21
C MET A 1 8.92 -10.54 -3.58
N SER A 2 9.24 -10.34 -4.86
CA SER A 2 10.17 -9.29 -5.30
C SER A 2 9.48 -7.94 -5.49
N PHE A 3 10.25 -6.84 -5.53
CA PHE A 3 9.72 -5.51 -5.81
C PHE A 3 8.99 -5.45 -7.17
N ALA A 4 9.56 -6.06 -8.21
CA ALA A 4 8.92 -6.13 -9.53
C ALA A 4 7.55 -6.81 -9.48
N GLN A 5 7.42 -7.93 -8.76
CA GLN A 5 6.12 -8.60 -8.56
C GLN A 5 5.14 -7.71 -7.81
N TRP A 6 5.60 -6.97 -6.79
CA TRP A 6 4.78 -6.00 -6.07
C TRP A 6 4.30 -4.87 -6.97
N SER A 7 5.19 -4.31 -7.79
CA SER A 7 4.85 -3.23 -8.71
C SER A 7 3.87 -3.68 -9.79
N ILE A 8 4.02 -4.88 -10.35
CA ILE A 8 3.11 -5.41 -11.39
C ILE A 8 1.68 -5.55 -10.85
N VAL A 9 1.50 -5.86 -9.57
CA VAL A 9 0.17 -5.91 -8.96
C VAL A 9 -0.27 -4.51 -8.51
N GLY A 10 0.55 -3.82 -7.74
CA GLY A 10 0.18 -2.59 -7.05
C GLY A 10 0.06 -1.37 -7.93
N VAL A 11 0.95 -1.17 -8.90
CA VAL A 11 0.94 0.04 -9.75
C VAL A 11 -0.32 0.10 -10.62
N PRO A 12 -0.74 -0.97 -11.33
CA PRO A 12 -1.99 -0.94 -12.09
C PRO A 12 -3.21 -0.70 -11.20
N VAL A 13 -3.29 -1.37 -10.04
CA VAL A 13 -4.38 -1.16 -9.08
C VAL A 13 -4.41 0.29 -8.61
N ALA A 14 -3.27 0.86 -8.22
CA ALA A 14 -3.18 2.25 -7.77
C ALA A 14 -3.62 3.25 -8.85
N ILE A 15 -3.15 3.09 -10.10
CA ILE A 15 -3.51 3.98 -11.20
C ILE A 15 -5.01 3.89 -11.50
N VAL A 16 -5.55 2.68 -11.66
CA VAL A 16 -6.96 2.47 -11.98
C VAL A 16 -7.84 2.98 -10.85
N SER A 17 -7.53 2.64 -9.60
CA SER A 17 -8.31 3.10 -8.45
C SER A 17 -8.23 4.61 -8.25
N LEU A 18 -7.08 5.24 -8.51
CA LEU A 18 -6.94 6.70 -8.48
C LEU A 18 -7.84 7.37 -9.51
N VAL A 19 -7.81 6.89 -10.76
CA VAL A 19 -8.65 7.43 -11.84
C VAL A 19 -10.13 7.22 -11.52
N LEU A 20 -10.53 6.04 -11.05
CA LEU A 20 -11.92 5.77 -10.68
C LEU A 20 -12.38 6.61 -9.49
N ALA A 21 -11.54 6.78 -8.47
CA ALA A 21 -11.84 7.65 -7.32
C ALA A 21 -12.00 9.10 -7.77
N TRP A 22 -11.08 9.60 -8.60
CA TRP A 22 -11.15 10.95 -9.15
C TRP A 22 -12.42 11.18 -9.98
N LEU A 23 -12.74 10.28 -10.92
CA LEU A 23 -13.96 10.36 -11.72
C LEU A 23 -15.21 10.33 -10.84
N PHE A 24 -15.26 9.41 -9.87
CA PHE A 24 -16.38 9.32 -8.92
C PHE A 24 -16.55 10.62 -8.13
N LEU A 25 -15.46 11.18 -7.61
CA LEU A 25 -15.50 12.45 -6.88
C LEU A 25 -15.94 13.61 -7.77
N CYS A 26 -15.47 13.71 -9.02
CA CYS A 26 -15.94 14.75 -9.95
C CYS A 26 -17.42 14.60 -10.34
N LEU A 27 -17.96 13.37 -10.33
CA LEU A 27 -19.39 13.12 -10.59
C LEU A 27 -20.27 13.48 -9.39
N VAL A 28 -19.83 13.16 -8.18
CA VAL A 28 -20.59 13.41 -6.93
C VAL A 28 -20.44 14.85 -6.46
N PHE A 29 -19.20 15.35 -6.43
CA PHE A 29 -18.83 16.71 -6.06
C PHE A 29 -18.37 17.46 -7.30
N LYS A 30 -19.34 17.98 -8.05
CA LYS A 30 -19.06 18.74 -9.27
C LYS A 30 -18.12 19.91 -8.95
N PRO A 31 -17.02 20.11 -9.70
CA PRO A 31 -16.15 21.26 -9.53
C PRO A 31 -16.96 22.56 -9.60
N GLU A 32 -16.85 23.41 -8.57
CA GLU A 32 -17.58 24.68 -8.50
C GLU A 32 -16.92 25.80 -9.33
N ILE A 33 -15.67 25.59 -9.74
CA ILE A 33 -14.84 26.58 -10.44
C ILE A 33 -14.42 25.99 -11.80
N ASP A 34 -14.92 26.59 -12.88
CA ASP A 34 -14.56 26.21 -14.26
C ASP A 34 -13.17 26.72 -14.67
N VAL A 35 -12.72 27.83 -14.08
CA VAL A 35 -11.41 28.44 -14.35
C VAL A 35 -10.75 28.86 -13.04
N VAL A 36 -9.66 28.18 -12.69
CA VAL A 36 -8.83 28.55 -11.54
C VAL A 36 -8.12 29.87 -11.87
N LYS A 37 -8.57 30.97 -11.27
CA LYS A 37 -7.93 32.29 -11.38
C LYS A 37 -6.62 32.30 -10.57
N GLY A 38 -5.60 33.01 -11.05
CA GLY A 38 -4.30 33.11 -10.37
C GLY A 38 -3.23 32.09 -10.79
N LEU A 39 -3.50 31.28 -11.81
CA LEU A 39 -2.48 30.42 -12.42
C LEU A 39 -1.58 31.16 -13.44
N ASP A 40 -1.88 32.43 -13.74
CA ASP A 40 -1.10 33.25 -14.67
C ASP A 40 0.34 33.46 -14.17
N SER A 41 0.52 33.55 -12.84
CA SER A 41 1.84 33.62 -12.21
C SER A 41 2.62 32.31 -12.30
N LEU A 42 1.96 31.14 -12.36
CA LEU A 42 2.66 29.85 -12.37
C LEU A 42 3.54 29.65 -13.60
N LYS A 43 3.15 30.25 -14.74
CA LYS A 43 4.00 30.23 -15.94
C LYS A 43 5.29 31.00 -15.72
N ASP A 44 5.22 32.09 -14.97
CA ASP A 44 6.38 32.92 -14.67
C ASP A 44 7.19 32.32 -13.50
N ASP A 45 6.53 31.76 -12.48
CA ASP A 45 7.15 30.98 -11.40
C ASP A 45 7.94 29.79 -11.97
N ARG A 46 7.38 29.07 -12.95
CA ARG A 46 8.07 27.97 -13.64
C ARG A 46 9.30 28.45 -14.42
N LYS A 47 9.26 29.61 -15.07
CA LYS A 47 10.42 30.17 -15.79
C LYS A 47 11.51 30.61 -14.83
N ASN A 48 11.14 31.01 -13.61
CA ASN A 48 12.05 31.46 -12.58
C ASN A 48 12.66 30.31 -11.77
N LEU A 49 12.17 29.07 -11.93
CA LEU A 49 12.79 27.90 -11.31
C LEU A 49 14.18 27.65 -11.92
N PRO A 50 15.25 27.60 -11.12
CA PRO A 50 16.57 27.25 -11.61
C PRO A 50 16.57 25.82 -12.18
N PRO A 51 17.42 25.53 -13.17
CA PRO A 51 17.59 24.15 -13.63
C PRO A 51 18.10 23.27 -12.49
N LEU A 52 17.68 22.01 -12.46
CA LEU A 52 18.14 21.00 -11.50
C LEU A 52 19.68 20.97 -11.48
N ARG A 53 20.29 21.47 -10.41
CA ARG A 53 21.74 21.61 -10.26
C ARG A 53 22.16 21.26 -8.84
N GLY A 54 23.44 20.92 -8.68
CA GLY A 54 24.01 20.64 -7.36
C GLY A 54 23.42 19.39 -6.71
N SER A 55 22.92 19.54 -5.48
CA SER A 55 22.40 18.45 -4.64
C SER A 55 21.15 17.81 -5.23
N GLU A 56 20.22 18.58 -5.81
CA GLU A 56 18.95 18.08 -6.37
C GLU A 56 19.18 17.09 -7.53
N LEU A 57 20.09 17.43 -8.44
CA LEU A 57 20.44 16.56 -9.57
C LEU A 57 21.13 15.29 -9.09
N ARG A 58 22.10 15.41 -8.17
CA ARG A 58 22.80 14.27 -7.59
C ARG A 58 21.84 13.34 -6.84
N PHE A 59 20.88 13.89 -6.08
CA PHE A 59 19.84 13.11 -5.40
C PHE A 59 18.97 12.38 -6.42
N THR A 60 18.51 13.08 -7.46
CA THR A 60 17.67 12.50 -8.51
C THR A 60 18.39 11.33 -9.21
N ILE A 61 19.69 11.48 -9.49
CA ILE A 61 20.50 10.41 -10.09
C ILE A 61 20.58 9.20 -9.16
N VAL A 62 20.95 9.40 -7.89
CA VAL A 62 21.07 8.28 -6.93
C VAL A 62 19.72 7.60 -6.72
N PHE A 63 18.65 8.37 -6.54
CA PHE A 63 17.30 7.84 -6.39
C PHE A 63 16.84 7.06 -7.63
N ALA A 64 17.09 7.57 -8.83
CA ALA A 64 16.77 6.86 -10.08
C ALA A 64 17.54 5.53 -10.20
N VAL A 65 18.83 5.52 -9.86
CA VAL A 65 19.64 4.29 -9.83
C VAL A 65 19.07 3.29 -8.83
N MET A 66 18.71 3.73 -7.61
CA MET A 66 18.09 2.87 -6.61
C MET A 66 16.78 2.23 -7.12
N VAL A 67 15.89 3.03 -7.71
CA VAL A 67 14.63 2.54 -8.28
C VAL A 67 14.89 1.50 -9.36
N VAL A 68 15.83 1.75 -10.27
CA VAL A 68 16.21 0.78 -11.31
C VAL A 68 16.75 -0.52 -10.68
N MET A 69 17.62 -0.41 -9.67
CA MET A 69 18.18 -1.58 -8.98
C MET A 69 17.11 -2.42 -8.26
N TRP A 70 16.04 -1.81 -7.74
CA TRP A 70 14.92 -2.54 -7.13
C TRP A 70 14.22 -3.50 -8.09
N PHE A 71 14.28 -3.26 -9.40
CA PHE A 71 13.73 -4.18 -10.41
C PHE A 71 14.68 -5.31 -10.83
N VAL A 72 15.96 -5.28 -10.41
CA VAL A 72 16.99 -6.27 -10.81
C VAL A 72 17.56 -7.10 -9.63
N PRO A 73 16.79 -7.50 -8.59
CA PRO A 73 17.39 -8.15 -7.42
C PRO A 73 17.94 -9.56 -7.72
N LYS A 74 17.25 -10.35 -8.55
CA LYS A 74 17.59 -11.77 -8.77
C LYS A 74 18.83 -12.03 -9.64
N LYS A 75 19.32 -11.05 -10.42
CA LYS A 75 20.48 -11.26 -11.33
C LYS A 75 21.81 -10.82 -10.73
N ILE A 76 21.79 -9.93 -9.73
CA ILE A 76 23.00 -9.29 -9.17
C ILE A 76 23.24 -9.74 -7.71
N GLY A 77 22.28 -10.42 -7.08
CA GLY A 77 22.39 -10.84 -5.68
C GLY A 77 22.27 -9.69 -4.69
N ILE A 78 21.73 -8.54 -5.13
CA ILE A 78 21.52 -7.35 -4.30
C ILE A 78 20.01 -7.21 -4.05
N ASP A 79 19.59 -7.46 -2.82
CA ASP A 79 18.19 -7.30 -2.41
C ASP A 79 17.80 -5.82 -2.24
N MET A 80 16.49 -5.56 -2.22
CA MET A 80 15.93 -4.22 -2.05
C MET A 80 16.50 -3.49 -0.81
N TYR A 81 16.57 -4.15 0.35
CA TYR A 81 17.13 -3.50 1.55
C TYR A 81 18.62 -3.16 1.39
N MET A 82 19.40 -3.98 0.68
CA MET A 82 20.82 -3.71 0.41
C MET A 82 20.98 -2.47 -0.48
N THR A 83 20.18 -2.36 -1.55
CA THR A 83 20.19 -1.17 -2.42
C THR A 83 19.78 0.09 -1.66
N THR A 84 18.83 0.00 -0.72
CA THR A 84 18.40 1.12 0.12
C THR A 84 19.52 1.58 1.04
N TRP A 85 20.19 0.64 1.73
CA TRP A 85 21.33 0.95 2.57
C TRP A 85 22.50 1.54 1.78
N LEU A 86 22.79 1.01 0.59
CA LEU A 86 23.81 1.56 -0.30
C LEU A 86 23.48 2.99 -0.74
N GLY A 87 22.22 3.26 -1.07
CA GLY A 87 21.75 4.60 -1.42
C GLY A 87 21.94 5.60 -0.29
N ILE A 88 21.54 5.23 0.94
CA ILE A 88 21.77 6.05 2.14
C ILE A 88 23.27 6.29 2.33
N PHE A 89 24.08 5.24 2.25
CA PHE A 89 25.53 5.34 2.39
C PHE A 89 26.15 6.32 1.39
N VAL A 90 25.81 6.20 0.11
CA VAL A 90 26.29 7.10 -0.96
C VAL A 90 25.87 8.54 -0.67
N MET A 91 24.60 8.77 -0.30
CA MET A 91 24.08 10.10 0.03
C MET A 91 24.72 10.72 1.28
N SER A 92 25.29 9.91 2.17
CA SER A 92 26.04 10.32 3.36
C SER A 92 27.54 10.52 3.13
N LEU A 93 28.08 10.27 1.92
CA LEU A 93 29.51 10.46 1.64
C LEU A 93 29.91 11.95 1.63
N PRO A 94 31.15 12.28 2.04
CA PRO A 94 31.67 13.64 1.98
C PRO A 94 31.57 14.21 0.55
N GLY A 95 30.97 15.39 0.41
CA GLY A 95 30.74 16.04 -0.89
C GLY A 95 29.39 15.76 -1.53
N MET A 96 28.63 14.79 -1.02
CA MET A 96 27.19 14.68 -1.29
C MET A 96 26.37 15.39 -0.21
N ASP A 97 26.69 15.15 1.07
CA ASP A 97 26.11 15.80 2.27
C ASP A 97 24.58 15.96 2.20
N MET A 98 23.88 14.91 1.74
CA MET A 98 22.42 14.96 1.49
C MET A 98 21.59 14.43 2.65
N VAL A 99 22.22 13.68 3.56
CA VAL A 99 21.54 13.04 4.69
C VAL A 99 22.15 13.59 5.96
N ASP A 100 21.41 14.44 6.66
CA ASP A 100 21.68 14.76 8.05
C ASP A 100 20.93 13.78 8.95
N TRP A 101 21.66 13.04 9.80
CA TRP A 101 21.05 12.09 10.73
C TRP A 101 20.12 12.78 11.72
N LYS A 102 20.45 14.01 12.16
CA LYS A 102 19.65 14.75 13.14
C LYS A 102 18.28 15.08 12.58
N GLU A 103 18.22 15.57 11.35
CA GLU A 103 16.98 15.83 10.62
C GLU A 103 16.25 14.53 10.27
N MET A 104 16.95 13.53 9.72
CA MET A 104 16.35 12.28 9.28
C MET A 104 15.71 11.50 10.43
N ASN A 105 16.37 11.42 11.59
CA ASN A 105 15.87 10.71 12.75
C ASN A 105 14.51 11.24 13.25
N GLY A 106 14.27 12.55 13.11
CA GLY A 106 12.98 13.17 13.45
C GLY A 106 11.87 12.93 12.41
N ARG A 107 12.25 12.53 11.18
CA ARG A 107 11.31 12.23 10.07
C ARG A 107 11.01 10.75 9.93
N ILE A 108 11.83 9.86 10.50
CA ILE A 108 11.59 8.41 10.49
C ILE A 108 10.47 8.07 11.48
N ASP A 109 9.43 7.39 10.98
CA ASP A 109 8.40 6.80 11.84
C ASP A 109 8.92 5.49 12.45
N TRP A 110 9.59 5.61 13.59
CA TRP A 110 10.07 4.46 14.37
C TRP A 110 8.95 3.54 14.82
N SER A 111 7.73 4.07 14.99
CA SER A 111 6.56 3.29 15.40
C SER A 111 6.17 2.30 14.31
N ALA A 112 6.17 2.73 13.05
CA ALA A 112 5.91 1.84 11.91
C ALA A 112 6.91 0.67 11.84
N ILE A 113 8.20 0.94 12.06
CA ILE A 113 9.24 -0.11 12.09
C ILE A 113 8.98 -1.11 13.21
N LEU A 114 8.69 -0.62 14.43
CA LEU A 114 8.40 -1.47 15.59
C LEU A 114 7.12 -2.30 15.40
N ILE A 115 6.07 -1.73 14.80
CA ILE A 115 4.82 -2.45 14.49
C ILE A 115 5.07 -3.57 13.49
N CYS A 116 5.84 -3.34 12.42
CA CYS A 116 6.21 -4.38 11.46
C CYS A 116 6.99 -5.52 12.13
N GLY A 117 7.92 -5.20 13.03
CA GLY A 117 8.66 -6.17 13.83
C GLY A 117 7.75 -6.97 14.77
N ALA A 118 6.87 -6.29 15.51
CA ALA A 118 5.90 -6.90 16.42
C ALA A 118 4.89 -7.80 15.68
N ALA A 119 4.40 -7.37 14.51
CA ALA A 119 3.52 -8.16 13.66
C ALA A 119 4.20 -9.43 13.15
N THR A 120 5.47 -9.34 12.75
CA THR A 120 6.27 -10.50 12.32
C THR A 120 6.51 -11.48 13.48
N ALA A 121 6.80 -10.94 14.68
CA ALA A 121 6.95 -11.75 15.89
C ALA A 121 5.64 -12.45 16.26
N LEU A 122 4.51 -11.73 16.23
CA LEU A 122 3.19 -12.29 16.49
C LEU A 122 2.82 -13.37 15.46
N ALA A 123 3.06 -13.12 14.17
CA ALA A 123 2.86 -14.09 13.11
C ALA A 123 3.63 -15.39 13.38
N THR A 124 4.89 -15.26 13.81
CA THR A 124 5.76 -16.39 14.15
C THR A 124 5.23 -17.16 15.35
N VAL A 125 4.79 -16.46 16.41
CA VAL A 125 4.20 -17.09 17.59
C VAL A 125 2.89 -17.82 17.26
N VAL A 126 2.01 -17.18 16.47
CA VAL A 126 0.73 -17.78 16.02
C VAL A 126 0.97 -19.02 15.17
N ALA A 127 2.00 -19.02 14.31
CA ALA A 127 2.40 -20.18 13.54
C ALA A 127 2.96 -21.30 14.43
N ASN A 128 3.88 -20.98 15.33
CA ASN A 128 4.57 -21.96 16.19
C ASN A 128 3.65 -22.59 17.24
N LEU A 129 2.70 -21.83 17.79
CA LEU A 129 1.73 -22.34 18.77
C LEU A 129 0.58 -23.13 18.14
N GLY A 130 0.53 -23.23 16.80
CA GLY A 130 -0.59 -23.85 16.09
C GLY A 130 -1.90 -23.07 16.17
N THR A 131 -1.90 -21.87 16.76
CA THR A 131 -3.08 -20.99 16.83
C THR A 131 -3.55 -20.58 15.45
N GLY A 132 -2.62 -20.37 14.50
CA GLY A 132 -2.94 -20.10 13.11
C GLY A 132 -3.71 -21.24 12.44
N ALA A 133 -3.28 -22.48 12.66
CA ALA A 133 -3.97 -23.67 12.16
C ALA A 133 -5.34 -23.88 12.84
N TRP A 134 -5.44 -23.63 14.14
CA TRP A 134 -6.71 -23.70 14.86
C TRP A 134 -7.72 -22.65 14.35
N LEU A 135 -7.30 -21.39 14.19
CA LEU A 135 -8.15 -20.32 13.68
C LEU A 135 -8.48 -20.50 12.19
N SER A 136 -7.52 -20.96 11.38
CA SER A 136 -7.74 -21.40 10.00
C SER A 136 -8.82 -22.47 9.95
N GLY A 137 -8.76 -23.49 10.81
CA GLY A 137 -9.79 -24.53 10.93
C GLY A 137 -11.18 -23.97 11.24
N ILE A 138 -11.29 -23.00 12.17
CA ILE A 138 -12.56 -22.32 12.47
C ILE A 138 -13.09 -21.58 11.24
N LEU A 139 -12.26 -20.74 10.61
CA LEU A 139 -12.69 -19.92 9.48
C LEU A 139 -12.97 -20.75 8.22
N ALA A 140 -12.20 -21.82 7.99
CA ALA A 140 -12.43 -22.81 6.96
C ALA A 140 -13.79 -23.47 7.16
N ASN A 141 -14.11 -23.92 8.37
CA ASN A 141 -15.40 -24.55 8.69
C ASN A 141 -16.59 -23.60 8.62
N LEU A 142 -16.41 -22.32 9.00
CA LEU A 142 -17.49 -21.33 9.00
C LEU A 142 -17.85 -20.85 7.59
N PHE A 143 -16.87 -20.52 6.75
CA PHE A 143 -17.14 -19.87 5.46
C PHE A 143 -16.06 -20.12 4.39
N LEU A 144 -14.77 -20.16 4.76
CA LEU A 144 -13.69 -20.06 3.77
C LEU A 144 -13.50 -21.33 2.93
N SER A 145 -13.83 -22.52 3.43
CA SER A 145 -13.83 -23.75 2.60
C SER A 145 -14.91 -23.71 1.51
N ARG A 146 -16.11 -23.22 1.87
CA ARG A 146 -17.22 -23.04 0.92
C ARG A 146 -16.89 -21.99 -0.13
N VAL A 147 -16.28 -20.88 0.29
CA VAL A 147 -15.86 -19.78 -0.60
C VAL A 147 -14.68 -20.16 -1.49
N ALA A 148 -13.70 -20.90 -0.97
CA ALA A 148 -12.56 -21.36 -1.76
C ALA A 148 -13.01 -22.26 -2.92
N GLY A 149 -14.04 -23.08 -2.71
CA GLY A 149 -14.68 -23.88 -3.76
C GLY A 149 -15.40 -23.06 -4.83
N MET A 150 -15.67 -21.78 -4.59
CA MET A 150 -16.30 -20.86 -5.56
C MET A 150 -15.29 -20.17 -6.49
N GLY A 151 -13.99 -20.42 -6.31
CA GLY A 151 -12.91 -19.92 -7.15
C GLY A 151 -12.09 -18.79 -6.51
N LEU A 152 -10.85 -18.62 -7.00
CA LEU A 152 -9.87 -17.67 -6.46
C LEU A 152 -10.41 -16.24 -6.38
N LEU A 153 -11.11 -15.76 -7.43
CA LEU A 153 -11.65 -14.40 -7.46
C LEU A 153 -12.60 -14.13 -6.29
N VAL A 154 -13.50 -15.07 -5.98
CA VAL A 154 -14.47 -14.93 -4.89
C VAL A 154 -13.76 -14.89 -3.54
N LEU A 155 -12.72 -15.72 -3.37
CA LEU A 155 -11.88 -15.70 -2.17
C LEU A 155 -11.20 -14.34 -1.97
N LEU A 156 -10.58 -13.78 -3.03
CA LEU A 156 -9.91 -12.47 -2.93
C LEU A 156 -10.90 -11.34 -2.64
N LEU A 157 -12.11 -11.38 -3.22
CA LEU A 157 -13.18 -10.42 -2.93
C LEU A 157 -13.57 -10.48 -1.45
N VAL A 158 -13.81 -11.67 -0.91
CA VAL A 158 -14.18 -11.87 0.50
C VAL A 158 -13.10 -11.34 1.44
N ILE A 159 -11.82 -11.62 1.15
CA ILE A 159 -10.70 -11.12 1.95
C ILE A 159 -10.65 -9.58 1.91
N ASN A 160 -10.74 -8.98 0.74
CA ASN A 160 -10.75 -7.51 0.60
C ASN A 160 -11.94 -6.85 1.32
N ILE A 161 -13.14 -7.46 1.27
CA ILE A 161 -14.31 -6.99 2.02
C ILE A 161 -14.08 -7.11 3.53
N MET A 162 -13.50 -8.23 3.98
CA MET A 162 -13.14 -8.41 5.39
C MET A 162 -12.17 -7.32 5.85
N MET A 163 -11.16 -6.98 5.03
CA MET A 163 -10.24 -5.88 5.34
C MET A 163 -10.96 -4.53 5.39
N MET A 164 -11.81 -4.22 4.40
CA MET A 164 -12.64 -3.00 4.38
C MET A 164 -13.45 -2.84 5.67
N VAL A 165 -14.15 -3.90 6.11
CA VAL A 165 -14.93 -3.88 7.35
C VAL A 165 -14.02 -3.77 8.57
N GLY A 166 -12.87 -4.47 8.56
CA GLY A 166 -11.88 -4.44 9.63
C GLY A 166 -11.25 -3.07 9.87
N HIS A 167 -11.16 -2.23 8.84
CA HIS A 167 -10.67 -0.85 8.97
C HIS A 167 -11.59 0.04 9.81
N TYR A 168 -12.86 -0.33 10.00
CA TYR A 168 -13.79 0.43 10.82
C TYR A 168 -13.43 0.38 12.32
N PRO A 169 -13.29 -0.80 12.96
CA PRO A 169 -12.77 -0.90 14.33
C PRO A 169 -11.26 -0.69 14.43
N MET A 170 -10.49 -0.90 13.35
CA MET A 170 -9.03 -0.77 13.33
C MET A 170 -8.55 0.16 12.19
N PRO A 171 -8.59 1.49 12.39
CA PRO A 171 -8.27 2.47 11.35
C PRO A 171 -6.80 2.47 10.90
N GLN A 172 -5.91 1.78 11.63
CA GLN A 172 -4.50 1.64 11.30
C GLN A 172 -4.27 0.40 10.42
N GLY A 173 -4.00 0.62 9.12
CA GLY A 173 -3.93 -0.47 8.15
C GLY A 173 -2.82 -1.48 8.40
N VAL A 174 -1.63 -1.02 8.81
CA VAL A 174 -0.50 -1.91 9.13
C VAL A 174 -0.84 -2.84 10.28
N SER A 175 -1.53 -2.34 11.31
CA SER A 175 -1.96 -3.14 12.47
C SER A 175 -2.99 -4.20 12.07
N LEU A 176 -3.96 -3.85 11.23
CA LEU A 176 -4.97 -4.79 10.72
C LEU A 176 -4.32 -5.88 9.86
N ALA A 177 -3.40 -5.52 8.96
CA ALA A 177 -2.65 -6.49 8.19
C ALA A 177 -1.81 -7.41 9.08
N GLY A 178 -1.15 -6.89 10.12
CA GLY A 178 -0.40 -7.70 11.08
C GLY A 178 -1.26 -8.74 11.81
N LEU A 179 -2.53 -8.43 12.05
CA LEU A 179 -3.50 -9.37 12.62
C LEU A 179 -3.97 -10.42 11.60
N CYS A 180 -4.29 -9.99 10.38
CA CYS A 180 -4.94 -10.84 9.38
C CYS A 180 -3.96 -11.72 8.58
N LEU A 181 -2.72 -11.27 8.34
CA LEU A 181 -1.73 -11.99 7.52
C LEU A 181 -1.39 -13.40 8.01
N PRO A 182 -1.19 -13.67 9.32
CA PRO A 182 -0.90 -15.02 9.79
C PRO A 182 -2.04 -15.99 9.50
N VAL A 183 -3.28 -15.51 9.64
CA VAL A 183 -4.50 -16.30 9.49
C VAL A 183 -4.77 -16.60 8.02
N VAL A 184 -4.71 -15.57 7.16
CA VAL A 184 -4.90 -15.69 5.71
C VAL A 184 -3.76 -16.51 5.07
N GLY A 185 -2.53 -16.35 5.57
CA GLY A 185 -1.38 -17.14 5.13
C GLY A 185 -1.49 -18.62 5.49
N ALA A 186 -1.89 -18.95 6.71
CA ALA A 186 -2.13 -20.34 7.13
C ALA A 186 -3.24 -20.99 6.29
N LEU A 187 -4.36 -20.29 6.07
CA LEU A 187 -5.44 -20.74 5.21
C LEU A 187 -4.96 -21.04 3.78
N ALA A 188 -4.14 -20.16 3.19
CA ALA A 188 -3.64 -20.37 1.85
C ALA A 188 -2.82 -21.67 1.74
N LEU A 189 -1.99 -21.96 2.75
CA LEU A 189 -1.22 -23.20 2.84
C LEU A 189 -2.14 -24.43 3.00
N ASP A 190 -3.14 -24.36 3.87
CA ASP A 190 -4.10 -25.46 4.10
C ASP A 190 -4.90 -25.79 2.83
N LEU A 191 -5.24 -24.78 2.03
CA LEU A 191 -5.97 -24.93 0.76
C LEU A 191 -5.07 -25.28 -0.44
N GLY A 192 -3.75 -25.38 -0.25
CA GLY A 192 -2.80 -25.61 -1.34
C GLY A 192 -2.74 -24.47 -2.37
N LEU A 193 -3.14 -23.25 -1.98
CA LEU A 193 -3.10 -22.06 -2.82
C LEU A 193 -1.76 -21.34 -2.65
N ASN A 194 -1.34 -20.55 -3.66
CA ASN A 194 -0.16 -19.70 -3.53
C ASN A 194 -0.40 -18.64 -2.41
N PRO A 195 0.36 -18.67 -1.29
CA PRO A 195 0.16 -17.75 -0.17
C PRO A 195 0.39 -16.28 -0.55
N ILE A 196 1.25 -16.01 -1.54
CA ILE A 196 1.50 -14.65 -2.04
C ILE A 196 0.23 -14.10 -2.67
N ALA A 197 -0.46 -14.89 -3.50
CA ALA A 197 -1.67 -14.44 -4.18
C ALA A 197 -2.82 -14.14 -3.20
N VAL A 198 -2.96 -14.96 -2.16
CA VAL A 198 -4.05 -14.83 -1.17
C VAL A 198 -3.77 -13.73 -0.13
N CYS A 199 -2.51 -13.52 0.26
CA CYS A 199 -2.13 -12.47 1.21
C CYS A 199 -1.99 -11.08 0.57
N LEU A 200 -1.82 -10.98 -0.75
CA LEU A 200 -1.66 -9.72 -1.47
C LEU A 200 -2.77 -8.69 -1.17
N PRO A 201 -4.07 -9.04 -1.25
CA PRO A 201 -5.17 -8.18 -0.83
C PRO A 201 -5.01 -7.58 0.57
N VAL A 202 -4.57 -8.39 1.54
CA VAL A 202 -4.40 -7.97 2.94
C VAL A 202 -3.32 -6.89 3.05
N CYS A 203 -2.20 -7.07 2.34
CA CYS A 203 -1.14 -6.07 2.34
C CYS A 203 -1.55 -4.80 1.58
N MET A 204 -2.26 -4.95 0.46
CA MET A 204 -2.69 -3.84 -0.38
C MET A 204 -3.77 -2.98 0.30
N SER A 205 -4.66 -3.59 1.08
CA SER A 205 -5.69 -2.86 1.83
C SER A 205 -5.12 -1.96 2.93
N THR A 206 -3.86 -2.14 3.36
CA THR A 206 -3.23 -1.25 4.37
C THR A 206 -3.29 0.23 3.98
N SER A 207 -3.31 0.51 2.67
CA SER A 207 -3.38 1.85 2.10
C SER A 207 -4.83 2.34 1.85
N MET A 208 -5.84 1.54 2.20
CA MET A 208 -7.25 1.76 1.89
C MET A 208 -7.98 2.43 3.08
N LEU A 209 -7.48 3.59 3.52
CA LEU A 209 -7.94 4.30 4.73
C LEU A 209 -8.95 5.41 4.43
N LEU A 210 -10.00 5.10 3.65
CA LEU A 210 -10.95 6.08 3.13
C LEU A 210 -12.25 6.22 3.94
N LEU A 211 -12.42 5.45 5.02
CA LEU A 211 -13.69 5.41 5.77
C LEU A 211 -13.77 6.47 6.88
N VAL A 212 -12.63 6.82 7.49
CA VAL A 212 -12.53 7.75 8.62
C VAL A 212 -11.26 8.60 8.53
N PRO A 213 -11.30 9.91 8.87
CA PRO A 213 -10.16 10.81 8.72
C PRO A 213 -9.18 10.72 9.90
N ILE A 214 -8.70 9.52 10.17
CA ILE A 214 -7.69 9.26 11.22
C ILE A 214 -6.29 9.21 10.60
N ASP A 215 -6.20 8.84 9.33
CA ASP A 215 -4.94 8.86 8.59
C ASP A 215 -4.42 10.30 8.42
N PRO A 216 -3.11 10.56 8.60
CA PRO A 216 -2.55 11.91 8.47
C PRO A 216 -2.87 12.59 7.14
N THR A 217 -2.91 11.84 6.03
CA THR A 217 -3.20 12.42 4.70
C THR A 217 -4.63 12.94 4.63
N CYS A 218 -5.59 12.22 5.19
CA CYS A 218 -6.99 12.63 5.25
C CYS A 218 -7.22 13.70 6.32
N TYR A 219 -6.50 13.63 7.44
CA TYR A 219 -6.63 14.58 8.54
C TYR A 219 -6.16 15.98 8.17
N THR A 220 -5.08 16.10 7.36
CA THR A 220 -4.59 17.41 6.90
C THR A 220 -5.66 18.16 6.10
N THR A 221 -6.36 17.51 5.18
CA THR A 221 -7.43 18.15 4.40
C THR A 221 -8.71 18.35 5.22
N TYR A 222 -9.00 17.49 6.18
CA TYR A 222 -10.11 17.65 7.12
C TYR A 222 -9.92 18.90 8.01
N SER A 223 -8.68 19.15 8.47
CA SER A 223 -8.34 20.28 9.33
C SER A 223 -8.61 21.65 8.68
N GLY A 224 -8.71 21.71 7.35
CA GLY A 224 -9.10 22.90 6.60
C GLY A 224 -10.59 23.27 6.70
N GLY A 225 -11.45 22.39 7.24
CA GLY A 225 -12.87 22.67 7.48
C GLY A 225 -13.77 22.65 6.23
N TYR A 226 -13.26 22.19 5.09
CA TYR A 226 -13.97 22.20 3.80
C TYR A 226 -15.02 21.08 3.63
N TRP A 227 -14.96 20.02 4.44
CA TRP A 227 -15.84 18.85 4.32
C TRP A 227 -16.07 18.19 5.68
N LYS A 228 -17.15 17.41 5.80
CA LYS A 228 -17.53 16.73 7.05
C LYS A 228 -17.13 15.26 7.02
N ILE A 229 -16.91 14.66 8.19
CA ILE A 229 -16.60 13.22 8.33
C ILE A 229 -17.61 12.34 7.59
N LYS A 230 -18.90 12.72 7.60
CA LYS A 230 -19.96 11.99 6.89
C LYS A 230 -19.78 11.98 5.37
N ASP A 231 -19.23 13.06 4.80
CA ASP A 231 -18.98 13.18 3.36
C ASP A 231 -17.88 12.20 2.94
N MET A 232 -16.81 12.09 3.74
CA MET A 232 -15.75 11.11 3.54
C MET A 232 -16.24 9.68 3.75
N MET A 233 -17.00 9.41 4.82
CA MET A 233 -17.45 8.03 5.09
C MET A 233 -18.36 7.50 3.98
N SER A 234 -19.32 8.31 3.53
CA SER A 234 -20.27 7.91 2.48
C SER A 234 -19.60 7.70 1.12
N THR A 235 -18.71 8.60 0.71
CA THR A 235 -17.96 8.47 -0.55
C THR A 235 -16.85 7.43 -0.47
N GLY A 236 -16.20 7.34 0.69
CA GLY A 236 -15.16 6.38 1.01
C GLY A 236 -15.62 4.95 0.86
N VAL A 237 -16.82 4.60 1.34
CA VAL A 237 -17.40 3.25 1.15
C VAL A 237 -17.48 2.89 -0.34
N VAL A 238 -17.95 3.79 -1.19
CA VAL A 238 -18.11 3.53 -2.63
C VAL A 238 -16.77 3.39 -3.33
N ILE A 239 -15.82 4.30 -3.04
CA ILE A 239 -14.46 4.23 -3.61
C ILE A 239 -13.75 2.96 -3.17
N THR A 240 -13.91 2.59 -1.90
CA THR A 240 -13.35 1.37 -1.30
C THR A 240 -13.92 0.12 -1.96
N LEU A 241 -15.23 0.07 -2.24
CA LEU A 241 -15.83 -1.04 -2.99
C LEU A 241 -15.28 -1.13 -4.42
N GLY A 242 -15.09 0.00 -5.10
CA GLY A 242 -14.43 0.03 -6.40
C GLY A 242 -13.01 -0.54 -6.34
N TYR A 243 -12.24 -0.14 -5.33
CA TYR A 243 -10.90 -0.67 -5.07
C TYR A 243 -10.91 -2.18 -4.81
N VAL A 244 -11.83 -2.68 -3.96
CA VAL A 244 -12.00 -4.10 -3.65
C VAL A 244 -12.15 -4.92 -4.93
N VAL A 245 -12.99 -4.46 -5.86
CA VAL A 245 -13.21 -5.14 -7.15
C VAL A 245 -11.95 -5.09 -8.02
N VAL A 246 -11.36 -3.91 -8.21
CA VAL A 246 -10.16 -3.73 -9.05
C VAL A 246 -8.99 -4.56 -8.53
N CYS A 247 -8.72 -4.50 -7.22
CA CYS A 247 -7.66 -5.24 -6.56
C CYS A 247 -7.86 -6.75 -6.69
N SER A 248 -9.07 -7.24 -6.43
CA SER A 248 -9.38 -8.68 -6.48
C SER A 248 -9.29 -9.23 -7.90
N VAL A 249 -9.86 -8.52 -8.89
CA VAL A 249 -9.82 -8.93 -10.30
C VAL A 249 -8.40 -8.92 -10.82
N TRP A 250 -7.65 -7.83 -10.62
CA TRP A 250 -6.28 -7.74 -11.12
C TRP A 250 -5.36 -8.78 -10.46
N THR A 251 -5.46 -8.96 -9.15
CA THR A 251 -4.67 -9.97 -8.44
C THR A 251 -4.99 -11.38 -8.93
N ALA A 252 -6.26 -11.70 -9.18
CA ALA A 252 -6.65 -12.99 -9.75
C ALA A 252 -6.08 -13.20 -11.16
N VAL A 253 -6.08 -12.17 -12.02
CA VAL A 253 -5.47 -12.23 -13.35
C VAL A 253 -3.97 -12.48 -13.25
N VAL A 254 -3.25 -11.70 -12.42
CA VAL A 254 -1.79 -11.83 -12.26
C VAL A 254 -1.40 -13.18 -11.66
N ALA A 255 -2.21 -13.70 -10.72
CA ALA A 255 -2.04 -15.05 -10.18
C ALA A 255 -2.27 -16.14 -11.25
N GLY A 256 -3.31 -15.99 -12.08
CA GLY A 256 -3.67 -16.97 -13.12
C GLY A 256 -2.63 -17.08 -14.24
N ILE A 257 -1.88 -16.02 -14.52
CA ILE A 257 -0.77 -16.03 -15.50
C ILE A 257 0.58 -16.45 -14.90
N GLY A 258 0.62 -16.87 -13.63
CA GLY A 258 1.82 -17.43 -12.99
C GLY A 258 2.90 -16.42 -12.61
N LEU A 259 2.62 -15.10 -12.64
CA LEU A 259 3.63 -14.08 -12.30
C LEU A 259 3.96 -14.01 -10.80
N LEU A 260 3.14 -14.64 -9.95
CA LEU A 260 3.32 -14.66 -8.49
C LEU A 260 4.04 -15.90 -7.96
N GLY A 261 4.52 -16.78 -8.84
CA GLY A 261 5.14 -18.06 -8.47
C GLY A 261 4.19 -19.22 -8.73
#